data_AF-A0A1N7DL80-F1
#
_entry.id   AF-A0A1N7DL80-F1
#
_cell.length_a   1.000
_cell.length_b   1.000
_cell.length_c   1.000
_cell.angle_alpha   90.00
_cell.angle_beta   90.00
_cell.angle_gamma   90.00
#
_symmetry.space_group_name_H-M   'P 1'
#
loop_
_entity.id
_entity.type
_entity.pdbx_description
1 polymer ?
#
loop_
_entity_poly.entity_id
_entity_poly.type
_entity_poly.pdbx_seq_one_letter_code
_entity_poly.pdbx_strand_id
1 'polypeptide(L)' 'MSLLHTARLNGHEPYRYLKDVLERLPTQPASALADLLPYHWAPPSVG' A
#
# COMPACT_ATOMS: atom_id res chain seq x y z
N MET A 1 -11.17 7.12 10.50
CA MET A 1 -9.90 7.40 9.77
C MET A 1 -9.80 6.44 8.60
N SER A 2 -9.44 6.89 7.39
CA SER A 2 -9.41 6.05 6.18
C SER A 2 -7.99 5.60 5.82
N LEU A 3 -7.85 4.47 5.13
CA LEU A 3 -6.55 3.96 4.64
C LEU A 3 -5.80 5.00 3.79
N LEU A 4 -6.51 5.71 2.90
CA LEU A 4 -5.92 6.77 2.08
C LEU A 4 -5.46 7.96 2.90
N HIS A 5 -6.17 8.31 3.98
CA HIS A 5 -5.73 9.34 4.89
C HIS A 5 -4.44 8.92 5.62
N THR A 6 -4.37 7.68 6.10
CA THR A 6 -3.15 7.12 6.70
C THR A 6 -1.98 7.09 5.71
N ALA A 7 -2.23 6.77 4.44
CA ALA A 7 -1.21 6.83 3.38
C ALA A 7 -0.63 8.24 3.21
N ARG A 8 -1.48 9.28 3.18
CA ARG A 8 -1.00 10.68 3.14
C ARG A 8 -0.13 11.03 4.35
N LEU A 9 -0.54 10.60 5.55
CA LEU A 9 0.23 10.86 6.77
C LEU A 9 1.60 10.17 6.77
N ASN A 10 1.75 9.04 6.05
CA ASN A 10 3.02 8.34 5.87
C ASN A 10 3.82 8.86 4.65
N GLY A 11 3.41 9.97 4.04
CA GLY A 11 4.11 10.58 2.91
C GLY A 11 3.85 9.92 1.55
N HIS A 12 2.88 9.00 1.48
CA HIS A 12 2.57 8.29 0.24
C HIS A 12 1.58 9.06 -0.62
N GLU A 13 1.80 9.01 -1.93
CA GLU A 13 0.80 9.46 -2.89
C GLU A 13 -0.39 8.48 -2.86
N PRO A 14 -1.62 8.93 -2.53
CA PRO A 14 -2.77 8.04 -2.29
C PRO A 14 -3.13 7.14 -3.46
N TYR A 15 -3.07 7.67 -4.68
CA TYR A 15 -3.43 6.90 -5.86
C TYR A 15 -2.41 5.81 -6.14
N ARG A 16 -1.11 6.10 -6.03
CA ARG A 16 -0.01 5.14 -6.18
C ARG A 16 -0.08 4.02 -5.15
N TYR A 17 -0.32 4.36 -3.89
CA TYR A 17 -0.53 3.37 -2.82
C TYR A 17 -1.73 2.48 -3.15
N LEU A 18 -2.90 3.06 -3.46
CA LEU A 18 -4.10 2.29 -3.71
C LEU A 18 -3.96 1.38 -4.94
N LYS A 19 -3.36 1.90 -6.02
CA LYS A 19 -3.09 1.14 -7.24
C LYS A 19 -2.23 -0.09 -6.95
N ASP A 20 -1.09 0.09 -6.29
CA ASP A 20 -0.17 -1.00 -5.99
C ASP A 20 -0.79 -2.03 -5.02
N VAL A 21 -1.53 -1.58 -4.02
CA VAL A 21 -2.27 -2.48 -3.11
C VAL A 21 -3.29 -3.31 -3.87
N LEU A 22 -4.08 -2.71 -4.77
CA LEU A 22 -5.07 -3.42 -5.57
C LEU A 22 -4.44 -4.40 -6.57
N GLU A 23 -3.25 -4.09 -7.09
CA GLU A 23 -2.48 -4.98 -7.98
C GLU A 23 -1.89 -6.18 -7.22
N ARG A 24 -1.45 -6.00 -5.96
CA ARG A 24 -0.88 -7.08 -5.13
C ARG A 24 -1.92 -7.93 -4.42
N LEU A 25 -3.09 -7.37 -4.07
CA LEU A 25 -4.10 -8.05 -3.25
C LEU A 25 -4.51 -9.45 -3.76
N PRO A 26 -4.69 -9.71 -5.08
CA PRO A 26 -5.08 -11.02 -5.58
C PRO A 26 -4.02 -12.12 -5.38
N THR A 27 -2.74 -11.75 -5.26
CA THR A 27 -1.61 -12.67 -5.14
C THR A 27 -0.97 -12.66 -3.75
N GLN A 28 -1.30 -11.67 -2.90
CA GLN A 28 -0.77 -11.53 -1.56
C GLN A 28 -1.34 -12.60 -0.62
N PRO A 29 -0.50 -13.38 0.09
CA PRO A 29 -1.00 -14.30 1.11
C PRO A 29 -1.61 -13.50 2.28
N ALA A 30 -2.68 -14.03 2.87
CA ALA A 30 -3.41 -13.36 3.96
C ALA A 30 -2.50 -13.00 5.16
N SER A 31 -1.50 -13.85 5.44
CA SER A 31 -0.50 -13.62 6.50
C SER A 31 0.42 -12.43 6.25
N ALA A 32 0.56 -11.97 5.01
CA ALA A 32 1.42 -10.85 4.61
C ALA A 32 0.64 -9.59 4.20
N LEU A 33 -0.68 -9.53 4.47
CA LEU A 33 -1.46 -8.31 4.22
C LEU A 33 -0.94 -7.10 5.00
N ALA A 34 -0.28 -7.33 6.13
CA ALA A 34 0.32 -6.27 6.95
C ALA A 34 1.40 -5.48 6.20
N ASP A 35 2.02 -6.07 5.18
CA ASP A 35 3.05 -5.41 4.35
C ASP A 35 2.44 -4.40 3.36
N LEU A 36 1.14 -4.54 3.07
CA LEU A 36 0.39 -3.62 2.22
C LEU A 36 -0.14 -2.40 3.00
N LEU A 37 0.05 -2.35 4.33
CA LEU A 37 -0.43 -1.24 5.13
C LEU A 37 0.44 0.01 4.95
N PRO A 38 -0.12 1.22 5.07
CA PRO A 38 0.58 2.43 4.68
C PRO A 38 1.90 2.71 5.42
N TYR A 39 2.07 2.19 6.63
CA TYR A 39 3.29 2.35 7.43
C TYR A 39 4.37 1.30 7.13
N HIS A 40 4.03 0.23 6.39
CA HIS A 40 4.99 -0.78 5.90
C HIS A 40 5.14 -0.77 4.38
N TRP A 41 4.27 -0.05 3.68
CA TRP A 41 4.25 -0.02 2.23
C TRP A 41 5.53 0.62 1.65
N ALA A 42 6.20 -0.14 0.78
CA ALA A 42 7.28 0.34 -0.05
C ALA A 42 6.83 0.41 -1.51
N PRO A 43 7.01 1.57 -2.18
CA PRO A 43 6.65 1.70 -3.59
C PRO A 43 7.49 0.72 -4.42
N PRO A 44 6.90 0.10 -5.46
CA PRO A 44 7.66 -0.75 -6.37
C PRO A 44 8.79 0.07 -6.97
N SER A 45 10.01 -0.47 -6.90
CA SER A 45 11.17 0.11 -7.57
C SER A 45 10.89 0.10 -9.06
N VAL A 46 10.67 1.27 -9.65
CA VAL A 46 10.67 1.43 -11.10
C VAL A 46 12.11 1.20 -11.53
N GLY A 47 12.36 0.07 -12.19
CA GLY A 47 13.60 -0.17 -12.93
C GLY A 47 13.68 0.69 -14.18
#